data_AF-A0A3M1WUE1-F1
#
_entry.id   AF-A0A3M1WUE1-F1
#
_cell.length_a   1.000
_cell.length_b   1.000
_cell.length_c   1.000
_cell.angle_alpha   90.00
_cell.angle_beta   90.00
_cell.angle_gamma   90.00
#
_symmetry.space_group_name_H-M   'P 1'
#
loop_
_entity.id
_entity.type
_entity.pdbx_description
1 polymer ?
#
loop_
_entity_poly.entity_id
_entity_poly.type
_entity_poly.pdbx_seq_one_letter_code
_entity_poly.pdbx_strand_id
1 'polypeptide(L)'
;MHSPATDGRLCLQGPNLSLEAVELEHHETVGRPFVARVVIPHLDPRLDLIGRSLQLVYPAPDGTESVIAGVIAAARVDHAGRGELLLCSHAVLLDHTRHHRLWLDRDFAGLARALFEEAGFPRGQLQFDLRRSHPVRPWRLQADENDLEFLQRLC
;
A
#
# COMPACT_ATOMS: atom_id res chain seq x y z
N MET A 1 7.19 20.01 8.85
CA MET A 1 6.18 20.81 9.58
C MET A 1 5.75 19.96 10.76
N HIS A 2 6.19 20.29 11.99
CA HIS A 2 5.81 19.54 13.20
C HIS A 2 4.34 19.86 13.52
N SER A 3 3.51 18.82 13.63
CA SER A 3 2.10 18.92 14.06
C SER A 3 2.03 18.84 15.59
N PRO A 4 1.16 19.62 16.26
CA PRO A 4 1.04 19.61 17.72
C PRO A 4 0.41 18.30 18.22
N ALA A 5 0.75 17.93 19.46
CA ALA A 5 0.32 16.72 20.12
C ALA A 5 -1.21 16.74 20.39
N THR A 6 -1.96 16.00 19.58
CA THR A 6 -3.33 15.58 19.88
C THR A 6 -3.24 14.26 20.65
N ASP A 7 -4.03 14.13 21.72
CA ASP A 7 -4.13 12.98 22.64
C ASP A 7 -4.70 11.69 21.98
N GLY A 8 -4.50 11.52 20.67
CA GLY A 8 -4.92 10.38 19.89
C GLY A 8 -3.80 9.36 19.75
N ARG A 9 -4.11 8.09 20.01
CA ARG A 9 -3.12 7.01 19.95
C ARG A 9 -2.82 6.66 18.49
N LEU A 10 -1.53 6.66 18.15
CA LEU A 10 -1.01 6.09 16.91
C LEU A 10 -0.84 4.57 17.12
N CYS A 11 -1.50 3.75 16.31
CA CYS A 11 -1.51 2.29 16.53
C CYS A 11 -1.52 1.51 15.21
N LEU A 12 -0.71 0.45 15.15
CA LEU A 12 -0.79 -0.57 14.10
C LEU A 12 -1.65 -1.74 14.59
N GLN A 13 -2.74 -2.01 13.88
CA GLN A 13 -3.75 -2.99 14.25
C GLN A 13 -3.91 -4.07 13.18
N GLY A 14 -4.20 -5.30 13.61
CA GLY A 14 -4.54 -6.40 12.74
C GLY A 14 -5.09 -7.59 13.51
N PRO A 15 -5.37 -8.72 12.84
CA PRO A 15 -5.87 -9.92 13.51
C PRO A 15 -4.92 -10.36 14.63
N ASN A 16 -5.41 -10.29 15.87
CA ASN A 16 -4.69 -10.61 17.11
C ASN A 16 -3.41 -9.80 17.33
N LEU A 17 -3.29 -8.60 16.76
CA LEU A 17 -2.12 -7.74 16.91
C LEU A 17 -2.54 -6.28 17.10
N SER A 18 -1.98 -5.63 18.10
CA SER A 18 -2.12 -4.19 18.34
C SER A 18 -0.79 -3.68 18.88
N LEU A 19 -0.17 -2.74 18.16
CA LEU A 19 1.14 -2.19 18.47
C LEU A 19 1.02 -0.67 18.56
N GLU A 20 1.27 -0.12 19.74
CA GLU A 20 1.36 1.34 19.91
C GLU A 20 2.61 1.86 19.21
N ALA A 21 2.42 2.90 18.40
CA ALA A 21 3.49 3.54 17.66
C ALA A 21 3.75 4.94 18.21
N VAL A 22 4.99 5.38 18.13
CA VAL A 22 5.44 6.67 18.67
C VAL A 22 5.83 7.66 17.59
N GLU A 23 6.12 7.17 16.38
CA GLU A 23 6.44 8.01 15.22
C GLU A 23 5.78 7.44 13.98
N LEU A 24 5.28 8.36 13.14
CA LEU A 24 4.79 8.10 11.80
C LEU A 24 5.43 9.12 10.86
N GLU A 25 6.02 8.60 9.78
CA GLU A 25 6.42 9.38 8.62
C GLU A 25 5.85 8.71 7.39
N HIS A 26 4.97 9.37 6.65
CA HIS A 26 4.39 8.83 5.43
C HIS A 26 4.41 9.87 4.31
N HIS A 27 4.57 9.38 3.09
CA HIS A 27 4.50 10.21 1.89
C HIS A 27 3.49 9.63 0.92
N GLU A 28 2.54 10.46 0.52
CA GLU A 28 1.47 10.09 -0.41
C GLU A 28 1.43 11.07 -1.57
N THR A 29 1.37 10.52 -2.77
CA THR A 29 1.18 11.29 -4.00
C THR A 29 0.23 10.53 -4.90
N VAL A 30 -0.68 11.25 -5.56
CA VAL A 30 -1.66 10.64 -6.48
C VAL A 30 -0.94 9.81 -7.55
N GLY A 31 -1.41 8.58 -7.76
CA GLY A 31 -0.86 7.66 -8.76
C GLY A 31 0.41 6.93 -8.31
N ARG A 32 0.89 7.12 -7.08
CA ARG A 32 2.02 6.40 -6.50
C ARG A 32 1.55 5.59 -5.28
N PRO A 33 1.95 4.30 -5.15
CA PRO A 33 1.75 3.55 -3.92
C PRO A 33 2.41 4.30 -2.75
N PHE A 34 1.68 4.46 -1.64
CA PHE A 34 2.26 5.09 -0.46
C PHE A 34 3.28 4.18 0.22
N VAL A 35 4.19 4.81 0.96
CA VAL A 35 5.10 4.16 1.92
C VAL A 35 5.07 4.96 3.21
N ALA A 36 4.89 4.26 4.32
CA ALA A 36 4.87 4.82 5.67
C ALA A 36 5.89 4.10 6.55
N ARG A 37 6.78 4.88 7.16
CA ARG A 37 7.67 4.43 8.23
C ARG A 37 6.97 4.62 9.56
N VAL A 38 6.83 3.53 10.31
CA VAL A 38 6.17 3.49 11.62
C VAL A 38 7.17 3.00 12.66
N VAL A 39 7.26 3.69 13.79
CA VAL A 39 8.16 3.29 14.88
C VAL A 39 7.39 2.78 16.07
N ILE A 40 7.74 1.57 16.51
CA ILE A 40 7.21 0.90 17.69
C ILE A 40 8.27 0.99 18.81
N PRO A 41 7.94 1.52 20.00
CA PRO A 41 8.92 1.70 21.07
C PRO A 41 9.42 0.36 21.63
N HIS A 42 8.56 -0.65 21.66
CA HIS A 42 8.86 -1.99 22.15
C HIS A 42 8.25 -3.03 21.20
N LEU A 43 9.07 -3.54 20.29
CA LEU A 43 8.70 -4.58 19.32
C LEU A 43 9.39 -5.90 19.66
N ASP A 44 8.60 -6.96 19.88
CA ASP A 44 9.14 -8.31 20.04
C ASP A 44 9.74 -8.79 18.70
N PRO A 45 11.06 -9.04 18.62
CA PRO A 45 11.72 -9.47 17.39
C PRO A 45 11.29 -10.87 16.92
N ARG A 46 10.54 -11.62 17.73
CA ARG A 46 9.97 -12.92 17.35
C ARG A 46 8.64 -12.79 16.60
N LEU A 47 8.04 -11.60 16.56
CA LEU A 47 6.82 -11.36 15.80
C LEU A 47 7.13 -11.42 14.30
N ASP A 48 6.53 -12.39 13.62
CA ASP A 48 6.53 -12.42 12.17
C ASP A 48 5.56 -11.37 11.63
N LEU A 49 6.11 -10.23 11.18
CA LEU A 49 5.32 -9.10 10.69
C LEU A 49 5.38 -8.95 9.17
N ILE A 50 6.43 -9.43 8.52
CA ILE A 50 6.63 -9.24 7.09
C ILE A 50 5.48 -9.88 6.30
N GLY A 51 4.91 -9.15 5.35
CA GLY A 51 3.78 -9.61 4.55
C GLY A 51 2.43 -9.57 5.26
N ARG A 52 2.35 -9.21 6.55
CA ARG A 52 1.06 -9.07 7.24
C ARG A 52 0.36 -7.78 6.81
N SER A 53 -0.93 -7.89 6.50
CA SER A 53 -1.82 -6.74 6.31
C SER A 53 -2.22 -6.15 7.65
N LEU A 54 -1.88 -4.88 7.88
CA LEU A 54 -2.20 -4.13 9.10
C LEU A 54 -2.85 -2.78 8.76
N GLN A 55 -3.57 -2.22 9.72
CA GLN A 55 -4.19 -0.91 9.67
C GLN A 55 -3.46 0.02 10.62
N LEU A 56 -2.92 1.12 10.10
CA LEU A 56 -2.40 2.21 10.89
C LEU A 56 -3.53 3.18 11.22
N VAL A 57 -3.86 3.29 12.50
CA VAL A 57 -4.87 4.21 13.04
C VAL A 57 -4.14 5.41 13.65
N TYR A 58 -4.54 6.62 13.27
CA TYR A 58 -3.94 7.85 13.77
C TYR A 58 -4.96 9.01 13.85
N PRO A 59 -4.78 9.97 14.76
CA PRO A 59 -5.67 11.12 14.87
C PRO A 59 -5.53 12.03 13.65
N ALA A 60 -6.68 12.41 13.08
CA ALA A 60 -6.78 13.40 12.02
C ALA A 60 -6.92 14.82 12.62
N PRO A 61 -6.54 15.88 11.87
CA PRO A 61 -6.66 17.27 12.33
C PRO A 61 -8.08 17.72 12.68
N ASP A 62 -9.10 17.06 12.13
CA ASP A 62 -10.51 17.35 12.38
C ASP A 62 -11.07 16.64 13.63
N GLY A 63 -10.22 15.94 14.39
CA GLY A 63 -10.60 15.19 15.58
C GLY A 63 -11.19 13.81 15.30
N THR A 64 -11.21 13.36 14.04
CA THR A 64 -11.58 11.99 13.67
C THR A 64 -10.37 11.05 13.71
N GLU A 65 -10.60 9.75 13.57
CA GLU A 65 -9.53 8.78 13.31
C GLU A 65 -9.37 8.57 11.81
N SER A 66 -8.14 8.66 11.34
CA SER A 66 -7.75 8.23 9.99
C SER A 66 -7.14 6.84 10.05
N VAL A 67 -7.39 6.07 8.99
CA VAL A 67 -6.90 4.70 8.86
C VAL A 67 -6.18 4.53 7.53
N ILE A 68 -4.94 4.05 7.58
CA ILE A 68 -4.19 3.60 6.40
C ILE A 68 -4.01 2.08 6.49
N ALA A 69 -4.61 1.36 5.54
CA ALA A 69 -4.40 -0.08 5.41
C ALA A 69 -3.21 -0.37 4.49
N GLY A 70 -2.32 -1.26 4.91
CA GLY A 70 -1.17 -1.65 4.11
C GLY A 70 -0.59 -3.00 4.51
N VAL A 71 0.49 -3.36 3.84
CA VAL A 71 1.29 -4.56 4.10
C VAL A 71 2.66 -4.16 4.66
N ILE A 72 3.15 -4.89 5.66
CA ILE A 72 4.50 -4.68 6.18
C ILE A 72 5.51 -5.25 5.18
N ALA A 73 6.26 -4.36 4.51
CA ALA A 73 7.28 -4.74 3.53
C ALA A 73 8.65 -4.98 4.18
N ALA A 74 8.95 -4.28 5.27
CA ALA A 74 10.19 -4.45 6.01
C ALA A 74 9.98 -4.20 7.51
N ALA A 75 10.81 -4.83 8.33
CA ALA A 75 10.86 -4.66 9.76
C ALA A 75 12.32 -4.72 10.23
N ARG A 76 12.71 -3.79 11.10
CA ARG A 76 14.01 -3.75 11.75
C ARG A 76 13.81 -3.53 13.24
N VAL A 77 14.50 -4.28 14.08
CA VAL A 77 14.50 -4.11 15.54
C VAL A 77 15.92 -3.86 16.00
N ASP A 78 16.14 -2.83 16.79
CA ASP A 78 17.44 -2.57 17.39
C ASP A 78 17.64 -3.34 18.72
N HIS A 79 18.83 -3.22 19.31
CA HIS A 79 19.17 -3.91 20.55
C HIS A 79 18.34 -3.45 21.77
N ALA A 80 17.73 -2.26 21.71
CA ALA A 80 16.85 -1.74 22.75
C ALA A 80 15.39 -2.19 22.59
N GLY A 81 15.10 -2.96 21.53
CA GLY A 81 13.74 -3.41 21.22
C GLY A 81 12.90 -2.36 20.49
N ARG A 82 13.51 -1.26 20.02
CA ARG A 82 12.81 -0.26 19.21
C ARG A 82 12.68 -0.80 17.79
N GLY A 83 11.45 -0.91 17.33
CA GLY A 83 11.07 -1.45 16.03
C GLY A 83 10.81 -0.34 15.01
N GLU A 84 11.33 -0.49 13.80
CA GLU A 84 11.02 0.33 12.65
C GLU A 84 10.37 -0.55 11.57
N LEU A 85 9.16 -0.18 11.18
CA LEU A 85 8.34 -0.92 10.22
C LEU A 85 8.10 -0.06 8.98
N LEU A 86 8.20 -0.67 7.79
CA LEU A 86 7.74 -0.07 6.54
C LEU A 86 6.39 -0.66 6.17
N LEU A 87 5.33 0.14 6.31
CA LEU A 87 3.99 -0.15 5.85
C LEU A 87 3.81 0.43 4.45
N CYS A 88 3.50 -0.42 3.48
CA CYS A 88 3.31 -0.03 2.08
C CYS A 88 1.88 -0.30 1.63
N SER A 89 1.43 0.43 0.61
CA SER A 89 0.23 0.04 -0.11
C SER A 89 0.40 -1.37 -0.70
N HIS A 90 -0.68 -2.16 -0.70
CA HIS A 90 -0.70 -3.43 -1.45
C HIS A 90 -0.37 -3.26 -2.95
N ALA A 91 -0.58 -2.05 -3.51
CA ALA A 91 -0.21 -1.73 -4.88
C ALA A 91 1.31 -1.72 -5.12
N VAL A 92 2.15 -1.76 -4.07
CA VAL A 92 3.62 -1.88 -4.20
C VAL A 92 4.02 -3.16 -4.93
N LEU A 93 3.20 -4.22 -4.84
CA LEU A 93 3.46 -5.50 -5.51
C LEU A 93 3.53 -5.36 -7.05
N LEU A 94 2.88 -4.34 -7.60
CA LEU A 94 2.93 -4.03 -9.03
C LEU A 94 4.31 -3.51 -9.49
N ASP A 95 5.14 -3.07 -8.55
CA ASP A 95 6.47 -2.50 -8.82
C ASP A 95 7.58 -3.57 -8.79
N HIS A 96 7.28 -4.79 -8.33
CA HIS A 96 8.29 -5.80 -8.00
C HIS A 96 8.96 -6.46 -9.20
N THR A 97 8.22 -6.71 -10.29
CA THR A 97 8.70 -7.51 -11.43
C THR A 97 8.41 -6.83 -12.75
N ARG A 98 9.36 -6.92 -13.68
CA ARG A 98 9.21 -6.44 -15.06
C ARG A 98 8.70 -7.54 -15.97
N HIS A 99 7.88 -7.18 -16.96
CA HIS A 99 7.21 -8.15 -17.81
C HIS A 99 7.25 -7.77 -19.30
N HIS A 100 7.09 -8.78 -20.14
CA HIS A 100 6.76 -8.66 -21.55
C HIS A 100 5.45 -9.40 -21.81
N ARG A 101 4.34 -8.67 -21.98
CA ARG A 101 2.99 -9.24 -22.10
C ARG A 101 2.20 -8.59 -23.22
N LEU A 102 1.46 -9.40 -23.96
CA LEU A 102 0.46 -8.95 -24.92
C LEU A 102 -0.94 -9.11 -24.30
N TRP A 103 -1.63 -8.00 -24.08
CA TRP A 103 -2.99 -7.96 -23.55
C TRP A 103 -3.97 -7.82 -24.70
N LEU A 104 -4.89 -8.76 -24.87
CA LEU A 104 -5.86 -8.78 -25.96
C LEU A 104 -7.26 -8.40 -25.48
N ASP A 105 -7.99 -7.64 -26.29
CA ASP A 105 -9.43 -7.37 -26.13
C ASP A 105 -9.84 -6.89 -24.73
N ARG A 106 -9.05 -5.99 -24.13
CA ARG A 106 -9.36 -5.37 -22.82
C ARG A 106 -9.58 -3.87 -22.92
N ASP A 107 -10.57 -3.39 -22.17
CA ASP A 107 -10.64 -1.99 -21.78
C ASP A 107 -9.63 -1.68 -20.66
N PHE A 108 -9.53 -0.41 -20.26
CA PHE A 108 -8.58 -0.02 -19.21
C PHE A 108 -8.89 -0.68 -17.86
N ALA A 109 -10.15 -0.67 -17.43
CA ALA A 109 -10.53 -1.21 -16.13
C ALA A 109 -10.33 -2.72 -16.04
N GLY A 110 -10.68 -3.47 -17.09
CA GLY A 110 -10.47 -4.91 -17.19
C GLY A 110 -8.99 -5.32 -17.26
N LEU A 111 -8.14 -4.49 -17.86
CA LEU A 111 -6.69 -4.67 -17.83
C LEU A 111 -6.14 -4.39 -16.42
N ALA A 112 -6.52 -3.26 -15.81
CA ALA A 112 -6.05 -2.89 -14.49
C ALA A 112 -6.46 -3.93 -13.43
N ARG A 113 -7.71 -4.40 -13.44
CA ARG A 113 -8.14 -5.50 -12.56
C ARG A 113 -7.26 -6.73 -12.70
N ALA A 114 -6.94 -7.14 -13.93
CA ALA A 114 -6.11 -8.32 -14.17
C ALA A 114 -4.71 -8.16 -13.58
N LEU A 115 -4.07 -6.99 -13.75
CA LEU A 115 -2.75 -6.71 -13.17
C LEU A 115 -2.78 -6.79 -11.64
N PHE A 116 -3.76 -6.16 -11.00
CA PHE A 116 -3.91 -6.24 -9.54
C PHE A 116 -4.19 -7.66 -9.05
N GLU A 117 -5.08 -8.41 -9.72
CA GLU A 117 -5.38 -9.80 -9.36
C GLU A 117 -4.15 -10.71 -9.52
N GLU A 118 -3.39 -10.57 -10.60
CA GLU A 118 -2.15 -11.33 -10.85
C GLU A 118 -1.06 -11.01 -9.82
N ALA A 119 -1.00 -9.76 -9.34
CA ALA A 119 -0.12 -9.34 -8.24
C ALA A 119 -0.59 -9.82 -6.85
N GLY A 120 -1.70 -10.57 -6.76
CA GLY A 120 -2.23 -11.12 -5.51
C GLY A 120 -3.17 -10.19 -4.74
N PHE A 121 -3.64 -9.11 -5.36
CA PHE A 121 -4.63 -8.24 -4.76
C PHE A 121 -5.99 -8.95 -4.64
N PRO A 122 -6.69 -8.87 -3.49
CA PRO A 122 -7.96 -9.55 -3.33
C PRO A 122 -9.01 -9.04 -4.32
N ARG A 123 -9.75 -9.98 -4.94
CA ARG A 123 -10.84 -9.67 -5.85
C ARG A 123 -11.89 -8.78 -5.18
N GLY A 124 -12.36 -7.77 -5.92
CA GLY A 124 -13.41 -6.86 -5.46
C GLY A 124 -12.96 -5.69 -4.59
N GLN A 125 -11.68 -5.58 -4.23
CA GLN A 125 -11.18 -4.43 -3.47
C GLN A 125 -10.80 -3.22 -4.34
N LEU A 126 -10.76 -3.38 -5.67
CA LEU A 126 -10.45 -2.31 -6.61
C LEU A 126 -11.74 -1.70 -7.19
N GLN A 127 -11.99 -0.42 -6.89
CA GLN A 127 -13.12 0.32 -7.41
C GLN A 127 -12.71 1.24 -8.57
N PHE A 128 -13.51 1.22 -9.65
CA PHE A 128 -13.34 2.11 -10.79
C PHE A 128 -14.55 3.03 -10.88
N ASP A 129 -14.36 4.30 -10.55
CA ASP A 129 -15.33 5.37 -10.79
C ASP A 129 -14.81 6.27 -11.92
N LEU A 130 -15.04 5.83 -13.15
CA LEU A 130 -14.53 6.50 -14.36
C LEU A 130 -15.66 7.34 -14.97
N ARG A 131 -15.45 8.65 -15.10
CA ARG A 131 -16.44 9.58 -15.69
C ARG A 131 -16.76 9.31 -17.16
N ARG A 132 -15.93 8.55 -17.86
CA ARG A 132 -16.07 8.22 -19.29
C ARG A 132 -15.88 6.73 -19.50
N SER A 133 -16.53 6.21 -20.54
CA SER A 133 -16.23 4.86 -21.02
C SER A 133 -14.84 4.83 -21.65
N HIS A 134 -14.10 3.75 -21.37
CA HIS A 134 -12.82 3.47 -22.01
C HIS A 134 -13.01 2.39 -23.06
N PRO A 135 -12.58 2.59 -24.31
CA PRO A 135 -12.79 1.62 -25.37
C PRO A 135 -11.94 0.36 -25.12
N VAL A 136 -12.50 -0.78 -25.51
CA VAL A 136 -11.73 -2.02 -25.66
C VAL A 136 -10.67 -1.80 -26.74
N ARG A 137 -9.43 -2.13 -26.43
CA ARG A 137 -8.34 -2.13 -27.42
C ARG A 137 -8.12 -3.56 -27.90
N PRO A 138 -7.90 -3.77 -29.22
CA PRO A 138 -7.65 -5.12 -29.74
C PRO A 138 -6.39 -5.74 -29.13
N TRP A 139 -5.37 -4.91 -28.89
CA TRP A 139 -4.19 -5.31 -28.16
C TRP A 139 -3.52 -4.14 -27.42
N ARG A 140 -2.74 -4.46 -26.39
CA ARG A 140 -1.75 -3.57 -25.76
C ARG A 140 -0.49 -4.38 -25.41
N LEU A 141 0.66 -3.81 -25.69
CA LEU A 141 1.95 -4.39 -25.33
C LEU A 141 2.48 -3.74 -24.05
N GLN A 142 2.85 -4.60 -23.09
CA GLN A 142 3.73 -4.29 -21.99
C GLN A 142 5.12 -4.81 -22.36
N ALA A 143 6.15 -3.97 -22.36
CA ALA A 143 7.49 -4.36 -22.82
C ALA A 143 8.57 -3.80 -21.91
N ASP A 144 9.25 -4.70 -21.18
CA ASP A 144 10.32 -4.37 -20.22
C ASP A 144 9.92 -3.28 -19.22
N GLU A 145 8.69 -3.36 -18.72
CA GLU A 145 8.17 -2.46 -17.69
C GLU A 145 7.44 -3.29 -16.64
N ASN A 146 7.41 -2.81 -15.40
CA ASN A 146 6.61 -3.42 -14.34
C ASN A 146 5.13 -3.02 -14.46
N ASP A 147 4.28 -3.58 -13.61
CA ASP A 147 2.84 -3.39 -13.72
C ASP A 147 2.40 -2.00 -13.29
N LEU A 148 3.14 -1.40 -12.37
CA LEU A 148 2.91 -0.03 -11.95
C LEU A 148 3.26 0.96 -13.08
N GLU A 149 4.43 0.81 -13.69
CA GLU A 149 4.88 1.59 -14.85
C GLU A 149 3.90 1.47 -16.02
N PHE A 150 3.48 0.23 -16.33
CA PHE A 150 2.51 -0.02 -17.38
C PHE A 150 1.17 0.66 -17.10
N LEU A 151 0.63 0.55 -15.88
CA LEU A 151 -0.61 1.21 -15.48
C LEU A 151 -0.49 2.73 -15.54
N GLN A 152 0.58 3.29 -14.99
CA GLN A 152 0.83 4.74 -14.98
C GLN A 152 0.92 5.30 -16.39
N ARG A 153 1.52 4.57 -17.33
CA ARG A 153 1.60 4.95 -18.74
C ARG A 153 0.24 4.93 -19.45
N LEU A 154 -0.72 4.14 -18.97
CA LEU A 154 -2.05 3.99 -19.57
C LEU A 154 -3.10 4.96 -19.00
N CYS A 155 -2.84 5.57 -17.85
CA CYS A 155 -3.67 6.59 -17.20
C CYS A 155 -3.47 7.97 -17.84
#